data_AF-A0A379WNH7-F1
#
_entry.id   AF-A0A379WNH7-F1
#
_cell.length_a   1.000
_cell.length_b   1.000
_cell.length_c   1.000
_cell.angle_alpha   90.00
_cell.angle_beta   90.00
_cell.angle_gamma   90.00
#
_symmetry.space_group_name_H-M   'P 1'
#
loop_
_entity.id
_entity.type
_entity.pdbx_description
1 polymer ?
#
loop_
_entity_poly.entity_id
_entity_poly.type
_entity_poly.pdbx_seq_one_letter_code
_entity_poly.pdbx_strand_id
1 'polypeptide(L)' 'MQWQNGGKALIEGIEASMAVPLMPDRLNWNTNATYMIASEQKDTGNPLSIIPKYTVNTFLDWTITSALSANVN' A
#
# COMPACT_ATOMS: atom_id res chain seq x y z
N MET A 1 -32.49 -6.26 -17.60
CA MET A 1 -31.89 -6.39 -16.26
C MET A 1 -31.82 -5.02 -15.63
N GLN A 2 -31.99 -4.94 -14.31
CA GLN A 2 -32.00 -3.69 -13.55
C GLN A 2 -30.94 -3.78 -12.45
N TRP A 3 -30.26 -2.67 -12.19
CA TRP A 3 -29.30 -2.58 -11.10
C TRP A 3 -30.02 -2.73 -9.76
N GLN A 4 -29.39 -3.45 -8.84
CA GLN A 4 -29.87 -3.65 -7.47
C GLN A 4 -28.73 -3.31 -6.51
N ASN A 5 -29.08 -2.86 -5.31
CA ASN A 5 -28.09 -2.58 -4.28
C ASN A 5 -27.42 -3.89 -3.85
N GLY A 6 -26.08 -3.91 -3.92
CA GLY A 6 -25.29 -5.00 -3.33
C GLY A 6 -25.53 -5.05 -1.82
N GLY A 7 -25.60 -6.27 -1.29
CA GLY A 7 -25.84 -6.52 0.13
C GLY A 7 -24.69 -6.05 1.03
N LYS A 8 -24.59 -6.64 2.22
CA LYS A 8 -23.57 -6.19 3.18
C LYS A 8 -22.17 -6.64 2.76
N ALA A 9 -21.19 -5.77 2.94
CA ALA A 9 -19.79 -5.98 2.60
C ALA A 9 -18.90 -5.80 3.85
N LEU A 10 -17.76 -6.49 3.91
CA LEU A 10 -16.70 -6.27 4.89
C LEU A 10 -15.37 -6.05 4.17
N ILE A 11 -14.71 -4.93 4.48
CA ILE A 11 -13.32 -4.67 4.11
C ILE A 11 -12.59 -4.27 5.38
N GLU A 12 -11.49 -4.95 5.66
CA GLU A 12 -10.67 -4.70 6.83
C GLU A 12 -9.20 -4.91 6.47
N GLY A 13 -8.32 -4.05 6.97
CA GLY A 13 -6.89 -4.14 6.73
C GLY A 13 -6.08 -3.31 7.72
N ILE A 14 -4.78 -3.50 7.67
CA ILE A 14 -3.77 -2.76 8.44
C ILE A 14 -2.87 -2.03 7.45
N GLU A 15 -2.60 -0.76 7.74
CA GLU A 15 -1.66 0.07 7.00
C GLU A 15 -0.49 0.45 7.91
N ALA A 16 0.71 0.40 7.35
CA ALA A 16 1.94 0.77 8.02
C ALA A 16 2.79 1.65 7.11
N SER A 17 3.44 2.65 7.71
CA SER A 17 4.38 3.54 7.04
C SER A 17 5.66 3.68 7.86
N MET A 18 6.78 3.78 7.15
CA MET A 18 8.10 3.97 7.74
C MET A 18 8.89 4.94 6.88
N ALA A 19 9.50 5.93 7.52
CA ALA A 19 10.42 6.87 6.91
C ALA A 19 11.69 6.95 7.75
N VAL A 20 12.83 6.57 7.17
CA VAL A 20 14.13 6.54 7.83
C VAL A 20 15.11 7.43 7.07
N PRO A 21 15.58 8.53 7.67
CA PRO A 21 16.66 9.33 7.11
C PRO A 21 18.00 8.64 7.38
N LEU A 22 18.42 7.74 6.48
CA LEU A 22 19.69 7.01 6.61
C LEU A 22 20.90 7.97 6.62
N MET A 23 20.82 9.05 5.84
CA MET A 23 21.72 10.19 5.92
C MET A 23 20.89 11.47 5.85
N PRO A 24 20.92 12.34 6.89
CA PRO A 24 20.16 13.59 6.89
C PRO A 24 20.37 14.38 5.61
N ASP A 25 19.26 14.85 5.03
CA ASP A 25 19.19 15.68 3.83
C ASP A 25 19.77 15.08 2.54
N ARG A 26 20.20 13.80 2.57
CA ARG A 26 20.87 13.17 1.41
C ARG A 26 20.34 11.79 1.06
N LEU A 27 20.02 10.95 2.04
CA LEU A 27 19.58 9.58 1.79
C LEU A 27 18.36 9.24 2.65
N ASN A 28 17.23 9.05 2.00
CA ASN A 28 15.97 8.71 2.65
C ASN A 28 15.48 7.34 2.18
N TRP A 29 15.07 6.51 3.14
CA TRP A 29 14.40 5.26 2.89
C TRP A 29 12.95 5.35 3.35
N ASN A 30 12.01 5.11 2.44
CA ASN A 30 10.59 5.12 2.72
C ASN A 30 9.99 3.75 2.40
N THR A 31 9.10 3.26 3.24
CA THR A 31 8.36 2.02 3.01
C THR A 31 6.90 2.19 3.44
N ASN A 32 5.98 1.75 2.59
CA ASN A 32 4.56 1.65 2.89
C ASN A 32 4.12 0.20 2.71
N ALA A 33 3.36 -0.30 3.66
CA ALA A 33 2.82 -1.65 3.62
C ALA A 33 1.32 -1.63 3.93
N THR A 34 0.56 -2.41 3.17
CA THR A 34 -0.86 -2.63 3.39
C THR A 34 -1.09 -4.14 3.46
N TYR A 35 -1.84 -4.59 4.46
CA TYR A 35 -2.25 -5.98 4.61
C TYR A 35 -3.77 -6.04 4.75
N MET A 36 -4.42 -6.82 3.89
CA MET A 36 -5.87 -6.99 3.89
C MET A 36 -6.24 -8.20 4.78
N ILE A 37 -7.01 -7.93 5.83
CA ILE A 37 -7.54 -8.95 6.75
C ILE A 37 -8.79 -9.59 6.15
N ALA A 38 -9.72 -8.78 5.65
CA ALA A 38 -10.97 -9.23 5.05
C ALA A 38 -11.36 -8.35 3.85
N SER A 39 -11.98 -8.97 2.83
CA SER A 39 -12.54 -8.30 1.66
C SER A 39 -13.60 -9.20 1.05
N GLU A 40 -14.82 -9.20 1.61
CA GLU A 40 -15.87 -10.17 1.24
C GLU A 40 -17.30 -9.59 1.31
N GLN A 41 -18.17 -10.07 0.42
CA GLN A 41 -19.61 -9.89 0.58
C GLN A 41 -20.13 -10.83 1.66
N LYS A 42 -20.73 -10.29 2.72
CA LYS A 42 -21.19 -11.06 3.88
C LYS A 42 -22.27 -12.10 3.53
N ASP A 43 -23.03 -11.84 2.46
CA ASP A 43 -24.15 -12.70 2.05
C ASP A 43 -23.70 -13.91 1.21
N THR A 44 -22.54 -13.82 0.52
CA THR A 44 -22.07 -14.87 -0.41
C THR A 44 -20.67 -15.40 -0.11
N GLY A 45 -19.90 -14.72 0.75
CA GLY A 45 -18.49 -15.02 1.02
C GLY A 45 -17.55 -14.70 -0.16
N ASN A 46 -18.07 -14.20 -1.27
CA ASN A 46 -17.26 -13.88 -2.44
C ASN A 46 -16.40 -12.63 -2.18
N PRO A 47 -15.17 -12.59 -2.72
CA PRO A 47 -14.33 -11.42 -2.59
C PRO A 47 -14.99 -10.20 -3.26
N LEU A 48 -14.97 -9.06 -2.57
CA LEU A 48 -15.55 -7.81 -3.10
C LEU A 48 -14.76 -7.28 -4.30
N SER A 49 -13.46 -7.51 -4.29
CA SER A 49 -12.54 -7.12 -5.34
C SER A 49 -11.33 -8.05 -5.33
N ILE A 50 -10.80 -8.37 -6.50
CA ILE A 50 -9.57 -9.15 -6.62
C ILE A 50 -8.40 -8.20 -6.41
N ILE A 51 -7.96 -8.11 -5.16
CA ILE A 51 -6.81 -7.31 -4.72
C ILE A 51 -5.74 -8.21 -4.10
N PRO A 52 -4.46 -7.82 -4.14
CA PRO A 52 -3.41 -8.53 -3.41
C PRO A 52 -3.71 -8.60 -1.91
N LYS A 53 -3.39 -9.73 -1.28
CA LYS A 53 -3.54 -9.88 0.19
C LYS A 53 -2.64 -8.92 0.97
N TYR A 54 -1.48 -8.60 0.40
CA TYR A 54 -0.58 -7.58 0.92
C TYR A 54 0.09 -6.84 -0.23
N THR A 55 0.50 -5.61 0.04
CA THR A 55 1.31 -4.79 -0.86
C THR A 55 2.38 -4.11 -0.04
N VAL A 56 3.64 -4.19 -0.48
CA VAL A 56 4.76 -3.49 0.14
C VAL A 56 5.43 -2.69 -0.95
N ASN A 57 5.56 -1.38 -0.71
CA ASN A 57 6.27 -0.46 -1.59
C ASN A 57 7.43 0.13 -0.82
N THR A 58 8.65 -0.04 -1.33
CA THR A 58 9.87 0.55 -0.75
C THR A 58 10.44 1.55 -1.75
N PHE A 59 11.08 2.60 -1.26
CA PHE A 59 11.72 3.58 -2.09
C PHE A 59 12.97 4.12 -1.39
N LEU A 60 14.08 4.13 -2.11
CA LEU A 60 15.32 4.73 -1.66
C LEU A 60 15.63 5.93 -2.55
N ASP A 61 15.79 7.10 -1.93
CA ASP A 61 16.10 8.35 -2.60
C ASP A 61 17.43 8.89 -2.12
N TRP A 62 18.38 9.08 -3.05
CA TRP A 62 19.74 9.50 -2.75
C TRP A 62 20.15 10.74 -3.54
N THR A 63 20.35 11.85 -2.85
CA THR A 63 21.03 13.04 -3.36
C THR A 63 22.54 12.90 -3.15
N ILE A 64 23.22 12.47 -4.21
CA ILE A 64 24.67 12.20 -4.22
C ILE A 64 25.43 13.53 -4.15
N THR A 65 25.05 14.49 -4.99
CA THR A 65 25.56 15.87 -4.98
C THR A 65 24.41 16.86 -5.21
N SER A 66 24.67 18.16 -5.14
CA SER A 66 23.66 19.18 -5.46
C SER A 66 23.16 19.13 -6.91
N ALA A 67 23.85 18.41 -7.81
CA ALA A 67 23.50 18.30 -9.22
C ALA A 67 23.17 16.86 -9.66
N LEU A 68 23.25 15.86 -8.76
CA LEU A 68 23.04 14.45 -9.10
C LEU A 68 22.29 13.72 -7.99
N SER A 69 21.19 13.08 -8.38
CA SER A 69 20.40 12.19 -7.53
C SER A 69 20.13 10.85 -8.22
N ALA A 70 19.92 9.81 -7.43
CA ALA A 70 19.54 8.47 -7.88
C ALA A 70 18.42 7.94 -6.98
N ASN A 71 17.57 7.07 -7.54
CA ASN A 71 16.52 6.41 -6.78
C ASN A 71 16.32 4.95 -7.23
N VAL A 72 15.72 4.16 -6.35
CA VAL A 72 15.29 2.79 -6.65
C VAL A 72 13.98 2.50 -5.89
N ASN A 73 13.08 1.78 -6.56
CA ASN A 73 11.82 1.27 -6.04
C ASN A 73 11.84 -0.25 -6.07
#